data_AF-A0A1Q9A4Z0-F1
#
_entry.id   AF-A0A1Q9A4Z0-F1
#
_cell.length_a   1.000
_cell.length_b   1.000
_cell.length_c   1.000
_cell.angle_alpha   90.00
_cell.angle_beta   90.00
_cell.angle_gamma   90.00
#
_symmetry.space_group_name_H-M   'P 1'
#
loop_
_entity.id
_entity.type
_entity.pdbx_description
1 polymer ?
#
loop_
_entity_poly.entity_id
_entity_poly.type
_entity_poly.pdbx_seq_one_letter_code
_entity_poly.pdbx_strand_id
1 'polypeptide(L)'
;MFVALIDQWGLWSWFVLGLALLALELVMPGMFMVWIGLGAIATGLLSLAFWSDAFWPWQVQALSFAALSVVAILLGRRFLRSDASRSDEPLLNQRTASLIGRTATLQEPIREGRGRIRLDDTFWSVSGPDLSTGTRVIVVSARGGELTVDAA
;
A
#
# COMPACT_ATOMS: atom_id res chain seq x y z
N MET A 1 12.89 -9.83 39.89
CA MET A 1 13.69 -8.65 39.48
C MET A 1 12.97 -7.81 38.43
N PHE A 2 12.56 -8.37 37.27
CA PHE A 2 11.83 -7.63 36.22
C PHE A 2 10.48 -7.02 36.67
N VAL A 3 9.69 -7.75 37.47
CA VAL A 3 8.39 -7.26 37.99
C VAL A 3 8.56 -6.00 38.84
N ALA A 4 9.58 -5.95 39.69
CA ALA A 4 9.87 -4.78 40.53
C ALA A 4 10.36 -3.56 39.72
N LEU A 5 11.03 -3.80 38.59
CA LEU A 5 11.46 -2.72 37.69
C LEU A 5 10.26 -2.12 36.96
N ILE A 6 9.29 -2.96 36.55
CA ILE A 6 8.03 -2.55 35.92
C ILE A 6 7.15 -1.80 36.93
N ASP A 7 7.11 -2.22 38.19
CA ASP A 7 6.41 -1.47 39.25
C ASP A 7 7.10 -0.14 39.58
N GLN A 8 8.45 -0.09 39.60
CA GLN A 8 9.19 1.14 39.88
C GLN A 8 9.14 2.17 38.73
N TRP A 9 9.25 1.70 37.48
CA TRP A 9 9.24 2.56 36.29
C TRP A 9 7.81 2.76 35.76
N GLY A 10 6.87 1.97 36.27
CA GLY A 10 5.44 2.11 36.12
C GLY A 10 4.98 2.42 34.71
N LEU A 11 4.13 3.45 34.62
CA LEU A 11 3.55 3.97 33.40
C LEU A 11 4.58 4.38 32.34
N TRP A 12 5.79 4.77 32.74
CA TRP A 12 6.80 5.33 31.82
C TRP A 12 7.43 4.27 30.91
N SER A 13 7.40 3.00 31.33
CA SER A 13 7.95 1.88 30.56
C SER A 13 7.39 1.80 29.14
N TRP A 14 6.08 2.01 28.98
CA TRP A 14 5.39 1.97 27.68
C TRP A 14 5.78 3.13 26.76
N PHE A 15 5.96 4.33 27.32
CA PHE A 15 6.41 5.49 26.54
C PHE A 15 7.86 5.33 26.09
N VAL A 16 8.74 4.84 26.97
CA VAL A 16 10.13 4.54 26.63
C VAL A 16 10.20 3.47 25.54
N LEU A 17 9.41 2.39 25.67
CA LEU A 17 9.33 1.35 24.64
C LEU A 17 8.84 1.91 23.31
N GLY A 18 7.77 2.71 23.31
CA GLY A 18 7.23 3.34 22.10
C GLY A 18 8.24 4.26 21.41
N LEU A 19 8.91 5.12 22.17
CA LEU A 19 9.95 6.02 21.65
C LEU A 19 11.17 5.24 21.14
N ALA A 20 11.58 4.18 21.83
CA ALA A 20 12.68 3.32 21.38
C ALA A 20 12.36 2.62 20.06
N LEU A 21 11.13 2.13 19.89
CA LEU A 21 10.68 1.53 18.64
C LEU A 21 10.65 2.54 17.50
N LEU A 22 10.18 3.76 17.75
CA LEU A 22 10.20 4.85 16.77
C LEU A 22 11.64 5.28 16.41
N ALA A 23 12.55 5.34 17.38
CA ALA A 23 13.95 5.63 17.12
C ALA A 23 14.63 4.52 16.31
N LEU A 24 14.28 3.25 16.57
CA LEU A 24 14.82 2.11 15.84
C LEU A 24 14.35 2.09 14.39
N GLU A 25 13.14 2.57 14.10
CA GLU A 25 12.67 2.79 12.73
C GLU A 25 13.57 3.77 11.96
N LEU A 26 14.05 4.85 12.60
CA LEU A 26 14.95 5.81 11.95
C LEU A 26 16.29 5.17 11.55
N VAL A 27 16.76 4.19 12.33
CA VAL A 27 18.00 3.45 12.05
C VAL A 27 17.77 2.37 11.00
N MET A 28 16.64 1.66 11.08
CA MET A 28 16.27 0.57 10.20
C MET A 28 14.84 0.79 9.66
N PRO A 29 14.71 1.44 8.48
CA PRO A 29 13.42 1.72 7.88
C PRO A 29 12.75 0.41 7.43
N GLY A 30 11.65 0.05 8.08
CA GLY A 30 10.86 -1.15 7.80
C GLY A 30 9.35 -0.91 7.76
N MET A 31 8.89 0.30 8.10
CA MET A 31 7.51 0.73 8.32
C MET A 31 6.78 -0.01 9.47
N PHE A 32 7.28 -1.16 9.93
CA PHE A 32 6.63 -2.00 10.94
C PHE A 32 6.80 -1.48 12.38
N MET A 33 7.95 -0.90 12.74
CA MET A 33 8.19 -0.49 14.13
C MET A 33 7.39 0.75 14.52
N VAL A 34 7.04 1.61 13.56
CA VAL A 34 6.12 2.74 13.80
C VAL A 34 4.78 2.26 14.35
N TRP A 35 4.17 1.24 13.74
CA TRP A 35 2.86 0.75 14.17
C TRP A 35 2.91 0.09 15.54
N ILE A 36 3.97 -0.67 15.82
CA ILE A 36 4.18 -1.29 17.13
C ILE A 36 4.47 -0.22 18.19
N GLY A 37 5.26 0.81 17.86
CA GLY A 37 5.55 1.95 18.73
C GLY A 37 4.29 2.75 19.07
N LEU A 38 3.41 2.97 18.11
CA LEU A 38 2.07 3.54 18.31
C LEU A 38 1.24 2.68 19.27
N GLY A 39 1.29 1.36 19.13
CA GLY A 39 0.66 0.42 20.07
C GLY A 39 1.19 0.58 21.49
N ALA A 40 2.50 0.71 21.67
CA ALA A 40 3.12 0.93 22.99
C ALA A 40 2.70 2.26 23.61
N ILE A 41 2.71 3.36 22.84
CA ILE A 41 2.26 4.68 23.31
C ILE A 41 0.78 4.64 23.71
N ALA A 42 -0.08 4.01 22.90
CA ALA A 42 -1.49 3.86 23.21
C ALA A 42 -1.72 3.05 24.50
N THR A 43 -0.98 1.96 24.72
CA THR A 43 -1.00 1.22 26.00
C THR A 43 -0.52 2.08 27.17
N GLY A 44 0.50 2.92 26.97
CA GLY A 44 0.95 3.89 27.96
C GLY A 44 -0.14 4.91 28.32
N LEU A 45 -0.87 5.41 27.33
CA LEU A 45 -2.02 6.31 27.53
C LEU A 45 -3.17 5.62 28.29
N LEU A 46 -3.50 4.38 27.95
CA LEU A 46 -4.48 3.59 28.70
C LEU A 46 -4.01 3.34 30.14
N SER A 47 -2.71 3.12 30.32
CA SER A 47 -2.12 2.97 31.65
C SER A 47 -2.20 4.25 32.47
N LEU A 48 -2.16 5.44 31.86
CA LEU A 48 -2.45 6.71 32.58
C LEU A 48 -3.89 6.79 33.06
N ALA A 49 -4.84 6.27 32.28
CA ALA A 49 -6.26 6.33 32.63
C ALA A 49 -6.66 5.32 33.71
N PHE A 50 -6.06 4.13 33.71
CA PHE A 50 -6.51 2.99 34.52
C PHE A 50 -5.48 2.46 35.52
N TRP A 51 -4.39 3.21 35.79
CA TRP A 51 -3.30 2.74 36.67
C TRP A 51 -3.75 2.32 38.07
N SER A 52 -4.70 3.05 38.64
CA SER A 52 -5.21 2.81 40.00
C SER A 52 -6.25 1.68 40.06
N ASP A 53 -6.67 1.15 38.92
CA ASP A 53 -7.76 0.19 38.88
C ASP A 53 -7.25 -1.24 38.97
N ALA A 54 -7.87 -2.03 39.84
CA ALA A 54 -7.50 -3.43 40.06
C ALA A 54 -7.66 -4.33 38.81
N PHE A 55 -8.46 -3.89 37.82
CA PHE A 55 -8.65 -4.62 36.56
C PHE A 55 -7.54 -4.38 35.54
N TRP A 56 -6.57 -3.50 35.81
CA TRP A 56 -5.51 -3.11 34.89
C TRP A 56 -4.10 -3.61 35.29
N PRO A 57 -3.92 -4.91 35.62
CA PRO A 57 -2.59 -5.43 35.92
C PRO A 57 -1.72 -5.51 34.66
N TRP A 58 -0.41 -5.72 34.84
CA TRP A 58 0.57 -5.73 33.74
C TRP A 58 0.24 -6.75 32.63
N GLN A 59 -0.44 -7.85 32.93
CA GLN A 59 -0.89 -8.84 31.95
C GLN A 59 -1.92 -8.24 30.99
N VAL A 60 -2.86 -7.45 31.51
CA VAL A 60 -3.86 -6.76 30.70
C VAL A 60 -3.18 -5.70 29.84
N GLN A 61 -2.22 -4.96 30.40
CA GLN A 61 -1.40 -4.01 29.63
C GLN A 61 -0.67 -4.68 28.46
N ALA A 62 -0.05 -5.84 28.70
CA ALA A 62 0.65 -6.61 27.67
C ALA A 62 -0.31 -7.11 26.57
N LEU A 63 -1.50 -7.60 26.95
CA LEU A 63 -2.53 -8.02 26.00
C LEU A 63 -3.07 -6.83 25.19
N SER A 64 -3.33 -5.69 25.85
CA SER A 64 -3.73 -4.46 25.18
C SER A 64 -2.67 -3.97 24.21
N PHE A 65 -1.38 -4.02 24.58
CA PHE A 65 -0.28 -3.70 23.68
C PHE A 65 -0.23 -4.60 22.44
N ALA A 66 -0.35 -5.91 22.62
CA ALA A 66 -0.38 -6.84 21.50
C ALA A 66 -1.56 -6.57 20.58
N ALA A 67 -2.76 -6.39 21.14
CA ALA A 67 -3.97 -6.09 20.37
C ALA A 67 -3.87 -4.75 19.63
N LEU A 68 -3.44 -3.69 20.30
CA LEU A 68 -3.28 -2.36 19.71
C LEU A 68 -2.21 -2.34 18.63
N SER A 69 -1.11 -3.07 18.82
CA SER A 69 -0.06 -3.19 17.79
C SER A 69 -0.59 -3.89 16.54
N VAL A 70 -1.34 -4.99 16.68
CA VAL A 70 -1.97 -5.68 15.56
C VAL A 70 -2.96 -4.76 14.84
N VAL A 71 -3.82 -4.06 15.59
CA VAL A 71 -4.80 -3.11 15.02
C VAL A 71 -4.08 -1.98 14.28
N ALA A 72 -3.01 -1.40 14.86
CA ALA A 72 -2.21 -0.36 14.24
C ALA A 72 -1.59 -0.85 12.93
N ILE A 73 -1.03 -2.05 12.89
CA ILE A 73 -0.46 -2.65 11.66
C ILE A 73 -1.55 -2.85 10.60
N LEU A 74 -2.72 -3.36 10.97
CA LEU A 74 -3.82 -3.58 10.04
C LEU A 74 -4.36 -2.27 9.45
N LEU A 75 -4.52 -1.25 10.29
CA LEU A 75 -4.91 0.09 9.86
C LEU A 75 -3.84 0.69 8.94
N GLY A 76 -2.57 0.64 9.34
CA GLY A 76 -1.46 1.10 8.53
C GLY A 76 -1.41 0.44 7.16
N ARG A 77 -1.56 -0.88 7.12
CA ARG A 77 -1.64 -1.64 5.86
C ARG A 77 -2.84 -1.21 5.01
N ARG A 78 -3.99 -0.89 5.62
CA ARG A 78 -5.17 -0.40 4.88
C ARG A 78 -4.92 1.00 4.29
N PHE A 79 -4.36 1.92 5.08
CA PHE A 79 -4.06 3.28 4.63
C PHE A 79 -3.01 3.29 3.51
N LEU A 80 -1.88 2.59 3.69
CA LEU A 80 -0.83 2.53 2.67
C LEU A 80 -1.29 1.84 1.37
N ARG A 81 -2.15 0.82 1.45
CA ARG A 81 -2.71 0.17 0.25
C ARG A 81 -3.69 1.05 -0.50
N SER A 82 -4.38 1.97 0.19
CA SER A 82 -5.28 2.93 -0.46
C SER A 82 -4.49 3.90 -1.34
N ASP A 83 -3.31 4.35 -0.89
CA ASP A 83 -2.45 5.24 -1.66
C ASP A 83 -1.72 4.54 -2.81
N ALA A 84 -1.34 3.26 -2.66
CA ALA A 84 -0.77 2.47 -3.76
C ALA A 84 -1.75 2.24 -4.94
N SER A 85 -3.04 2.56 -4.79
CA SER A 85 -3.99 2.56 -5.91
C SER A 85 -3.91 3.83 -6.78
N ARG A 86 -3.27 4.89 -6.29
CA ARG A 86 -2.81 5.99 -7.14
C ARG A 86 -1.51 5.55 -7.79
N SER A 87 -1.63 5.08 -9.03
CA SER A 87 -0.51 4.92 -9.98
C SER A 87 0.51 6.04 -9.80
N ASP A 88 1.81 5.70 -9.72
CA ASP A 88 2.93 6.67 -9.65
C ASP A 88 2.91 7.68 -10.81
N GLU A 89 2.21 7.35 -11.90
CA GLU A 89 2.02 8.24 -13.04
C GLU A 89 0.52 8.47 -13.35
N PRO A 90 -0.19 9.28 -12.53
CA PRO A 90 -1.62 9.50 -12.71
C PRO A 90 -1.92 10.23 -14.02
N LEU A 91 -1.02 11.12 -14.47
CA LEU A 91 -1.17 11.86 -15.73
C LEU A 91 -0.97 10.98 -16.96
N LEU A 92 -0.03 10.04 -16.94
CA LEU A 92 0.17 9.07 -18.03
C LEU A 92 -0.99 8.08 -18.10
N ASN A 93 -1.50 7.64 -16.95
CA ASN A 93 -2.66 6.75 -16.94
C ASN A 93 -3.92 7.46 -17.45
N GLN A 94 -4.13 8.74 -17.13
CA GLN A 94 -5.22 9.55 -17.69
C GLN A 94 -5.07 9.75 -19.20
N ARG A 95 -3.84 10.05 -19.68
CA ARG A 95 -3.56 10.21 -21.11
C ARG A 95 -3.83 8.92 -21.87
N THR A 96 -3.35 7.78 -21.37
CA THR A 96 -3.55 6.48 -22.02
C THR A 96 -5.02 6.03 -21.92
N ALA A 97 -5.71 6.33 -20.82
CA ALA A 97 -7.14 6.07 -20.67
C ALA A 97 -7.99 6.87 -21.67
N SER A 98 -7.57 8.08 -22.08
CA SER A 98 -8.24 8.85 -23.14
C SER A 98 -8.17 8.21 -24.54
N LEU A 99 -7.38 7.15 -24.70
CA LEU A 99 -7.27 6.38 -25.94
C LEU A 99 -8.27 5.22 -26.00
N ILE A 100 -8.89 4.85 -24.88
CA ILE A 100 -9.91 3.80 -24.81
C ILE A 100 -11.12 4.22 -25.67
N GLY A 101 -11.61 3.29 -26.48
CA GLY A 101 -12.70 3.51 -27.44
C GLY A 101 -12.25 4.12 -28.77
N ARG A 102 -10.99 4.55 -28.90
CA ARG A 102 -10.46 4.98 -30.20
C ARG A 102 -10.13 3.78 -31.08
N THR A 103 -10.27 3.98 -32.37
CA THR A 103 -10.00 2.98 -33.40
C THR A 103 -8.72 3.33 -34.14
N ALA A 104 -7.87 2.35 -34.38
CA ALA A 104 -6.63 2.51 -35.15
C ALA A 104 -6.45 1.33 -36.12
N THR A 105 -5.53 1.48 -37.05
CA THR A 105 -5.13 0.41 -37.97
C THR A 105 -3.83 -0.21 -37.48
N LEU A 106 -3.80 -1.54 -37.43
CA LEU A 106 -2.59 -2.30 -37.10
C LEU A 106 -1.51 -2.06 -38.16
N GLN A 107 -0.35 -1.57 -37.73
CA GLN A 107 0.82 -1.42 -38.60
C GLN A 107 1.67 -2.68 -38.60
N GLU A 108 1.87 -3.26 -37.42
CA GLU A 108 2.47 -4.57 -37.26
C GLU A 108 1.36 -5.57 -36.91
N PRO A 109 1.40 -6.79 -37.46
CA PRO A 109 0.39 -7.79 -37.12
C PRO A 109 0.52 -8.14 -35.64
N ILE A 110 -0.61 -8.45 -35.00
CA ILE A 110 -0.56 -9.06 -33.68
C ILE A 110 -0.19 -10.53 -33.90
N ARG A 111 0.99 -10.93 -33.42
CA ARG A 111 1.44 -12.33 -33.38
C ARG A 111 1.91 -12.64 -31.97
N GLU A 112 1.52 -13.80 -31.45
CA GLU A 112 1.79 -14.18 -30.06
C GLU A 112 1.22 -13.15 -29.06
N GLY A 113 0.10 -12.52 -29.42
CA GLY A 113 -0.58 -11.54 -28.59
C GLY A 113 0.09 -10.18 -28.47
N ARG A 114 1.11 -9.86 -29.28
CA ARG A 114 1.73 -8.52 -29.34
C ARG A 114 1.77 -7.96 -30.75
N GLY A 115 1.49 -6.68 -30.88
CA GLY A 115 1.62 -5.93 -32.12
C GLY A 115 1.81 -4.44 -31.87
N ARG A 116 1.63 -3.63 -32.92
CA ARG A 116 1.87 -2.18 -32.84
C ARG A 116 0.86 -1.39 -33.68
N ILE A 117 0.30 -0.36 -33.07
CA ILE A 117 -0.57 0.62 -33.75
C ILE A 117 0.10 1.99 -33.77
N ARG A 118 -0.29 2.82 -34.72
CA ARG A 118 -0.01 4.26 -34.69
C ARG A 118 -1.30 4.99 -34.38
N LEU A 119 -1.27 5.82 -33.34
CA LEU A 119 -2.42 6.58 -32.89
C LEU A 119 -1.99 8.02 -32.68
N ASP A 120 -2.71 8.94 -33.32
CA ASP A 120 -2.29 10.32 -33.55
C ASP A 120 -0.89 10.35 -34.22
N ASP A 121 0.15 10.73 -33.48
CA ASP A 121 1.54 10.77 -33.98
C ASP A 121 2.50 9.88 -33.16
N THR A 122 1.96 8.95 -32.37
CA THR A 122 2.75 8.10 -31.48
C THR A 122 2.48 6.62 -31.78
N PHE A 123 3.54 5.81 -31.69
CA PHE A 123 3.42 4.37 -31.76
C PHE A 123 3.13 3.79 -30.38
N TRP A 124 2.15 2.89 -30.33
CA TRP A 124 1.75 2.21 -29.11
C TRP A 124 1.90 0.71 -29.28
N SER A 125 2.50 0.07 -28.28
CA SER A 125 2.48 -1.39 -28.15
C SER A 125 1.07 -1.83 -27.81
N VAL A 126 0.57 -2.82 -28.56
CA VAL A 126 -0.76 -3.37 -28.34
C VAL A 126 -0.71 -4.87 -28.07
N SER A 127 -1.66 -5.32 -27.24
CA SER A 127 -1.95 -6.74 -27.03
C SER A 127 -3.40 -7.06 -27.38
N GLY A 128 -3.64 -8.25 -27.93
CA GLY A 128 -4.95 -8.64 -28.43
C GLY A 128 -4.95 -9.99 -29.14
N PRO A 129 -6.07 -10.39 -29.75
CA PRO A 129 -6.12 -11.59 -30.59
C PRO A 129 -5.20 -11.46 -31.80
N ASP A 130 -4.76 -12.58 -32.37
CA ASP A 130 -3.92 -12.57 -33.56
C ASP A 130 -4.66 -11.94 -34.74
N LEU A 131 -4.14 -10.83 -35.25
CA LEU A 131 -4.76 -10.00 -36.28
C LEU A 131 -3.70 -9.57 -37.28
N SER A 132 -4.04 -9.58 -38.57
CA SER A 132 -3.12 -9.17 -39.63
C SER A 132 -2.90 -7.66 -39.67
N THR A 133 -1.74 -7.23 -40.18
CA THR A 133 -1.50 -5.83 -40.56
C THR A 133 -2.65 -5.29 -41.41
N GLY A 134 -3.00 -4.02 -41.22
CA GLY A 134 -4.09 -3.35 -41.92
C GLY A 134 -5.47 -3.56 -41.29
N THR A 135 -5.60 -4.46 -40.31
CA THR A 135 -6.86 -4.67 -39.60
C THR A 135 -7.18 -3.47 -38.72
N ARG A 136 -8.46 -3.11 -38.68
CA ARG A 136 -8.98 -2.05 -37.84
C ARG A 136 -9.29 -2.62 -36.46
N VAL A 137 -8.75 -1.99 -35.43
CA VAL A 137 -8.87 -2.45 -34.04
C VAL A 137 -9.34 -1.31 -33.14
N ILE A 138 -10.10 -1.65 -32.10
CA ILE A 138 -10.57 -0.72 -31.09
C ILE A 138 -9.82 -0.94 -29.78
N VAL A 139 -9.39 0.13 -29.13
CA VAL A 139 -8.74 0.06 -27.82
C VAL A 139 -9.80 -0.22 -26.75
N VAL A 140 -9.73 -1.38 -26.12
CA VAL A 140 -10.65 -1.79 -25.06
C VAL A 140 -10.12 -1.47 -23.66
N SER A 141 -8.79 -1.41 -23.50
CA SER A 141 -8.17 -1.09 -22.22
C SER A 141 -6.77 -0.48 -22.39
N ALA A 142 -6.30 0.23 -21.36
CA ALA A 142 -4.99 0.85 -21.30
C ALA A 142 -4.35 0.61 -19.93
N ARG A 143 -3.11 0.09 -19.90
CA ARG A 143 -2.38 -0.16 -18.65
C ARG A 143 -0.88 0.04 -18.83
N GLY A 144 -0.27 0.95 -18.05
CA GLY A 144 1.19 1.05 -17.93
C GLY A 144 1.94 1.28 -19.25
N GLY A 145 1.33 1.98 -20.22
CA GLY A 145 1.92 2.23 -21.54
C GLY A 145 1.62 1.18 -22.61
N GLU A 146 0.92 0.09 -22.26
CA GLU A 146 0.43 -0.92 -23.20
C GLU A 146 -1.08 -0.80 -23.38
N LEU A 147 -1.53 -0.93 -24.64
CA LEU A 147 -2.95 -0.86 -25.01
C LEU A 147 -3.48 -2.26 -25.31
N THR A 148 -4.64 -2.61 -24.75
CA THR A 148 -5.35 -3.83 -25.17
C THR A 148 -6.32 -3.47 -26.27
N VAL A 149 -6.31 -4.23 -27.36
CA VAL A 149 -7.15 -4.00 -28.53
C VAL A 149 -7.95 -5.24 -28.89
N ASP A 150 -9.12 -5.01 -29.49
CA ASP A 150 -9.95 -6.05 -30.09
C ASP A 150 -10.29 -5.68 -31.54
N ALA A 151 -10.76 -6.65 -32.33
CA ALA A 151 -11.26 -6.38 -33.67
C ALA A 151 -12.44 -5.39 -33.59
N ALA A 152 -12.40 -4.34 -34.42
CA ALA A 152 -13.43 -3.30 -34.46
C ALA A 152 -14.68 -3.74 -35.24
#